data_AF-A0AAV1KRK1-F1
#
_entry.id   AF-A0AAV1KRK1-F1
#
_cell.length_a   1.000
_cell.length_b   1.000
_cell.length_c   1.000
_cell.angle_alpha   90.00
_cell.angle_beta   90.00
_cell.angle_gamma   90.00
#
_symmetry.space_group_name_H-M   'P 1'
#
loop_
_entity.id
_entity.type
_entity.pdbx_description
1 polymer ?
#
loop_
_entity_poly.entity_id
_entity_poly.type
_entity_poly.pdbx_seq_one_letter_code
_entity_poly.pdbx_strand_id
1 'polypeptide(L)'
;MTDQLISETECKIIKAQMERRAKYRKEFLRMRTDPCKHSMEAGYVFDPALQRFMSMKACQFDHFQANPRTVISGITMLVLPMLVYGYCVYKQRSQFERDCRCGKILPRDRIFKLK
;
A
#
# COMPACT_ATOMS: atom_id res chain seq x y z
N MET A 1 -17.74 24.44 20.16
CA MET A 1 -16.47 23.67 20.09
C MET A 1 -16.32 23.01 21.44
N THR A 2 -16.49 21.70 21.49
CA THR A 2 -16.81 20.96 22.72
C THR A 2 -15.60 20.83 23.63
N ASP A 3 -15.56 21.61 24.71
CA ASP A 3 -14.76 21.32 25.89
C ASP A 3 -15.36 20.07 26.56
N GLN A 4 -14.90 18.91 26.13
CA GLN A 4 -15.07 17.69 26.89
C GLN A 4 -14.17 17.80 28.12
N LEU A 5 -14.69 17.46 29.30
CA LEU A 5 -13.92 17.26 30.52
C LEU A 5 -12.93 16.11 30.28
N ILE A 6 -11.76 16.44 29.74
CA ILE A 6 -10.66 15.51 29.49
C ILE A 6 -10.29 14.88 30.84
N SER A 7 -10.37 13.54 30.92
CA SER A 7 -9.96 12.81 32.12
C SER A 7 -8.52 13.17 32.48
N GLU A 8 -8.15 13.22 33.76
CA GLU A 8 -6.77 13.53 34.17
C GLU A 8 -5.73 12.64 33.46
N THR A 9 -6.13 11.42 33.14
CA THR A 9 -5.32 10.44 32.40
C THR A 9 -5.06 10.87 30.95
N GLU A 10 -6.10 11.25 30.22
CA GLU A 10 -6.03 11.76 28.85
C GLU A 10 -5.20 13.05 28.78
N CYS A 11 -5.36 13.94 29.76
CA CYS A 11 -4.58 15.16 29.86
C CYS A 11 -3.08 14.86 30.02
N LYS A 12 -2.72 13.87 30.85
CA LYS A 12 -1.33 13.39 30.99
C LYS A 12 -0.79 12.80 29.68
N ILE A 13 -1.59 12.00 28.97
CA ILE A 13 -1.19 11.40 27.68
C ILE A 13 -0.93 12.48 26.63
N ILE A 14 -1.82 13.48 26.53
CA ILE A 14 -1.69 14.59 25.58
C ILE A 14 -0.43 15.41 25.89
N LYS A 15 -0.18 15.75 27.16
CA LYS A 15 1.03 16.46 27.59
C LYS A 15 2.29 15.68 27.21
N ALA A 16 2.35 14.40 27.53
CA ALA A 16 3.49 13.54 27.16
C ALA A 16 3.69 13.41 25.64
N GLN A 17 2.62 13.46 24.84
CA GLN A 17 2.71 13.47 23.38
C GLN A 17 3.25 14.82 22.86
N MET A 18 2.76 15.93 23.40
CA MET A 18 3.21 17.28 23.06
C MET A 18 4.68 17.49 23.41
N GLU A 19 5.12 17.03 24.59
CA GLU A 19 6.51 17.07 25.02
C GLU A 19 7.43 16.29 24.07
N ARG A 20 7.05 15.06 23.69
CA ARG A 20 7.80 14.26 22.72
C ARG A 20 7.90 14.95 21.36
N ARG A 21 6.80 15.50 20.85
CA ARG A 21 6.79 16.25 19.58
C ARG A 21 7.68 17.49 19.63
N ALA A 22 7.61 18.25 20.73
CA ALA A 22 8.44 19.44 20.93
C ALA A 22 9.94 19.07 20.98
N LYS A 23 10.29 17.98 21.68
CA LYS A 23 11.66 17.45 21.74
C LYS A 23 12.20 17.10 20.34
N TYR A 24 11.50 16.27 19.58
CA TYR A 24 11.98 15.86 18.25
C TYR A 24 12.03 17.01 17.25
N ARG A 25 11.08 17.95 17.32
CA ARG A 25 11.12 19.17 16.49
C ARG A 25 12.35 20.01 16.83
N LYS A 26 12.68 20.17 18.11
CA LYS A 26 13.88 20.92 18.54
C LYS A 26 15.16 20.26 18.02
N GLU A 27 15.26 18.93 18.11
CA GLU A 27 16.40 18.17 17.59
C GLU A 27 16.54 18.32 16.06
N PHE A 28 15.43 18.19 15.32
CA PHE A 28 15.41 18.36 13.87
C PHE A 28 15.80 19.77 13.44
N LEU A 29 15.22 20.79 14.09
CA LEU A 29 15.54 22.18 13.80
C LEU A 29 17.03 22.45 14.02
N ARG A 30 17.60 21.98 15.14
CA ARG A 30 19.04 22.10 15.41
C ARG A 30 19.88 21.56 14.25
N MET A 31 19.65 20.30 13.88
CA MET A 31 20.42 19.64 12.82
C MET A 31 20.24 20.30 11.45
N ARG A 32 19.03 20.80 11.16
CA ARG A 32 18.71 21.46 9.89
C ARG A 32 19.31 22.86 9.78
N THR A 33 19.35 23.62 10.87
CA THR A 33 19.85 25.01 10.85
C THR A 33 21.37 25.11 10.97
N ASP A 34 22.06 24.03 11.38
CA ASP A 34 23.52 23.99 11.53
C ASP A 34 24.22 24.06 10.15
N PRO A 35 24.86 25.19 9.77
CA PRO A 35 25.39 25.38 8.41
C PRO A 35 26.58 24.48 8.09
N CYS A 36 27.45 24.21 9.08
CA CYS A 36 28.62 23.34 8.88
C CYS A 36 28.28 21.85 8.77
N LYS A 37 27.16 21.42 9.35
CA LYS A 37 26.70 20.02 9.23
C LYS A 37 25.89 19.81 7.96
N HIS A 38 25.05 20.79 7.62
CA HIS A 38 24.25 20.74 6.39
C HIS A 38 25.11 20.76 5.12
N SER A 39 26.31 21.35 5.16
CA SER A 39 27.26 21.33 4.04
C SER A 39 28.14 20.08 3.96
N MET A 40 28.35 19.36 5.08
CA MET A 40 29.13 18.11 5.13
C MET A 40 28.31 16.87 4.74
N GLU A 41 27.04 16.82 5.12
CA GLU A 41 26.10 15.77 4.70
C GLU A 41 25.45 16.15 3.36
N ALA A 42 24.87 15.18 2.63
CA ALA A 42 24.31 15.36 1.28
C ALA A 42 23.02 16.23 1.22
N GLY A 43 22.93 17.27 2.05
CA GLY A 43 21.84 18.24 2.08
C GLY A 43 20.54 17.77 2.74
N TYR A 44 20.53 16.58 3.35
CA TYR A 44 19.34 16.05 4.06
C TYR A 44 19.68 15.66 5.50
N VAL A 45 18.71 15.84 6.40
CA VAL A 45 18.81 15.41 7.81
C VAL A 45 18.38 13.96 7.90
N PHE A 46 19.25 13.09 8.42
CA PHE A 46 18.94 11.69 8.60
C PHE A 46 17.90 11.46 9.72
N ASP A 47 16.80 10.80 9.40
CA ASP A 47 15.79 10.40 10.40
C ASP A 47 15.91 8.89 10.73
N PRO A 48 16.37 8.53 11.94
CA PRO A 48 16.44 7.13 12.36
C PRO A 48 15.06 6.46 12.46
N ALA A 49 13.98 7.22 12.71
CA ALA A 49 12.63 6.66 12.75
C ALA A 49 12.18 6.21 11.35
N LEU A 50 12.42 7.03 10.34
CA LEU A 50 12.17 6.68 8.95
C LEU A 50 12.99 5.46 8.51
N GLN A 51 14.29 5.44 8.85
CA GLN A 51 15.15 4.30 8.53
C GLN A 51 14.62 3.00 9.16
N ARG A 52 14.22 3.03 10.43
CA ARG A 52 13.63 1.87 11.12
C ARG A 52 12.34 1.41 10.47
N PHE A 53 11.48 2.35 10.05
CA PHE A 53 10.26 2.01 9.33
C PHE A 53 10.58 1.31 8.01
N MET A 54 11.52 1.85 7.23
CA MET A 54 11.95 1.26 5.96
C MET A 54 12.60 -0.11 6.16
N SER A 55 13.45 -0.27 7.18
CA SER A 55 14.08 -1.56 7.48
C SER A 55 13.03 -2.60 7.91
N MET A 56 12.04 -2.20 8.72
CA MET A 56 10.93 -3.09 9.08
C MET A 56 10.07 -3.48 7.87
N LYS A 57 9.96 -2.61 6.86
CA LYS A 57 9.29 -2.92 5.59
C LYS A 57 10.10 -3.89 4.73
N ALA A 58 11.42 -3.76 4.71
CA ALA A 58 12.28 -4.71 4.00
C ALA A 58 12.29 -6.09 4.66
N CYS A 59 12.34 -6.14 6.00
CA CYS A 59 12.38 -7.39 6.79
C CYS A 59 10.98 -7.92 7.16
N GLN A 60 9.93 -7.56 6.42
CA GLN A 60 8.55 -8.02 6.71
C GLN A 60 8.42 -9.53 6.63
N PHE A 61 9.19 -10.16 5.74
CA PHE A 61 9.16 -11.61 5.56
C PHE A 61 9.68 -12.35 6.79
N ASP A 62 10.72 -11.84 7.45
CA ASP A 62 11.31 -12.46 8.65
C ASP A 62 10.32 -12.50 9.83
N HIS A 63 9.34 -11.60 9.83
CA HIS A 63 8.32 -11.46 10.87
C HIS A 63 6.97 -12.06 10.45
N PHE A 64 6.91 -12.72 9.30
CA PHE A 64 5.69 -13.31 8.79
C PHE A 64 5.28 -14.53 9.63
N GLN A 65 4.02 -14.54 10.07
CA GLN A 65 3.42 -15.68 10.75
C GLN A 65 2.23 -16.21 9.95
N ALA A 66 2.24 -17.51 9.66
CA ALA A 66 1.17 -18.17 8.95
C ALA A 66 -0.07 -18.31 9.85
N ASN A 67 -1.01 -17.38 9.68
CA ASN A 67 -2.31 -17.37 10.35
C ASN A 67 -3.42 -17.75 9.36
N PRO A 68 -4.56 -18.30 9.80
CA PRO A 68 -5.67 -18.62 8.90
C PRO A 68 -6.15 -17.38 8.14
N ARG A 69 -6.14 -16.21 8.78
CA ARG A 69 -6.49 -14.92 8.13
C ARG A 69 -5.50 -14.52 7.04
N THR A 70 -4.20 -14.69 7.26
CA THR A 70 -3.18 -14.33 6.25
C THR A 70 -3.22 -15.29 5.07
N VAL A 71 -3.46 -16.57 5.32
CA VAL A 71 -3.59 -17.60 4.28
C VAL A 71 -4.82 -17.34 3.41
N ILE A 72 -6.00 -17.10 4.00
CA ILE A 72 -7.23 -16.79 3.26
C ILE A 72 -7.04 -15.52 2.41
N SER A 73 -6.43 -14.47 2.98
CA SER A 73 -6.13 -13.24 2.26
C SER A 73 -5.22 -13.49 1.06
N GLY A 74 -4.13 -14.24 1.25
CA GLY A 74 -3.19 -14.58 0.19
C GLY A 74 -3.82 -15.41 -0.93
N ILE A 75 -4.59 -16.45 -0.58
CA ILE A 75 -5.30 -17.30 -1.56
C ILE A 75 -6.32 -16.47 -2.32
N THR A 76 -7.12 -15.65 -1.63
CA THR A 76 -8.14 -14.83 -2.27
C THR A 76 -7.50 -13.83 -3.23
N MET A 77 -6.42 -13.17 -2.82
CA MET A 77 -5.72 -12.18 -3.65
C MET A 77 -5.07 -12.79 -4.89
N LEU A 78 -4.64 -14.07 -4.83
CA LEU A 78 -3.98 -14.75 -5.94
C LEU A 78 -4.95 -15.50 -6.86
N VAL A 79 -5.88 -16.26 -6.30
CA VAL A 79 -6.77 -17.15 -7.04
C VAL A 79 -7.94 -16.39 -7.65
N LEU A 80 -8.52 -15.40 -6.95
CA LEU A 80 -9.69 -14.67 -7.43
C LEU A 80 -9.42 -13.95 -8.76
N PRO A 81 -8.31 -13.20 -8.95
CA PRO A 81 -8.05 -12.53 -10.23
C PRO A 81 -7.87 -13.52 -11.38
N MET A 82 -7.24 -14.67 -11.14
CA MET A 82 -7.06 -15.71 -12.17
C MET A 82 -8.40 -16.28 -12.63
N LEU A 83 -9.30 -16.59 -11.68
CA LEU A 83 -10.63 -17.10 -12.00
C LEU A 83 -11.50 -16.05 -12.71
N VAL A 84 -11.46 -14.80 -12.24
CA VAL A 84 -12.20 -13.69 -12.86
C VAL A 84 -11.73 -13.45 -14.29
N TYR A 85 -10.42 -13.42 -14.51
CA TYR A 85 -9.85 -13.24 -15.84
C TYR A 85 -10.21 -14.41 -16.76
N GLY A 86 -10.04 -15.65 -16.29
CA GLY A 86 -10.39 -16.85 -17.04
C GLY A 86 -11.86 -16.87 -17.45
N TYR A 87 -12.76 -16.53 -16.52
CA TYR A 87 -14.19 -16.42 -16.80
C TYR A 87 -14.53 -15.33 -17.81
N CYS A 88 -13.90 -14.16 -17.70
CA CYS A 88 -14.08 -13.06 -18.65
C CYS A 88 -13.70 -13.48 -20.08
N VAL A 89 -12.53 -14.10 -20.24
CA VAL A 89 -12.04 -14.62 -21.52
C VAL A 89 -12.97 -15.71 -22.06
N TYR A 90 -13.38 -16.66 -21.20
CA TYR A 90 -14.30 -17.72 -21.58
C TYR A 90 -15.65 -17.18 -22.07
N LYS A 91 -16.22 -16.22 -21.34
CA LYS A 91 -17.49 -15.57 -21.69
C LYS A 91 -17.37 -14.84 -23.03
N GLN A 92 -16.30 -14.07 -23.22
CA GLN A 92 -16.05 -13.35 -24.47
C GLN A 92 -15.92 -14.31 -25.65
N ARG A 93 -15.14 -15.39 -25.52
CA ARG A 93 -14.99 -16.41 -26.57
C ARG A 93 -16.31 -17.12 -26.88
N SER A 94 -17.03 -17.54 -25.84
CA SER A 94 -18.32 -18.21 -26.01
C SER A 94 -19.36 -17.32 -26.70
N GLN A 95 -19.40 -16.04 -26.36
CA GLN A 95 -20.28 -15.07 -27.01
C GLN A 95 -19.88 -14.85 -28.48
N PHE A 96 -18.59 -14.66 -28.75
CA PHE A 96 -18.07 -14.50 -30.10
C PHE A 96 -18.39 -15.71 -30.98
N GLU A 97 -18.21 -16.93 -30.49
CA GLU A 97 -18.57 -18.15 -31.22
C GLU A 97 -20.06 -18.25 -31.50
N ARG A 98 -20.91 -17.91 -30.52
CA ARG A 98 -22.37 -17.88 -30.72
C ARG A 98 -22.76 -16.86 -31.79
N ASP A 99 -22.20 -15.66 -31.73
CA ASP A 99 -22.51 -14.60 -32.70
C ASP A 99 -22.00 -14.95 -34.10
N CYS A 100 -20.89 -15.67 -34.22
CA CYS A 100 -20.42 -16.24 -35.49
C CYS A 100 -21.39 -17.30 -36.04
N ARG A 101 -21.92 -18.20 -35.20
CA ARG A 101 -22.87 -19.26 -35.61
C ARG A 101 -24.25 -18.70 -35.98
N CYS A 102 -24.72 -17.67 -35.27
CA CYS A 102 -25.98 -16.99 -35.57
C CYS A 102 -25.89 -16.05 -36.78
N GLY A 103 -24.71 -15.86 -37.39
CA GLY A 103 -24.52 -15.00 -38.56
C GLY A 103 -24.54 -13.50 -38.27
N LYS A 104 -24.47 -13.08 -36.99
CA LYS A 104 -24.40 -11.65 -36.62
C LYS A 104 -23.08 -11.01 -37.05
N ILE A 105 -22.02 -11.81 -37.13
CA ILE A 105 -20.68 -11.36 -37.54
C ILE A 105 -20.43 -11.88 -38.96
N LEU A 106 -20.19 -10.94 -39.88
CA LEU A 106 -19.83 -11.23 -41.26
C LEU A 106 -18.51 -12.04 -41.30
N PRO A 107 -18.35 -13.02 -42.21
CA PRO A 107 -17.11 -13.81 -42.31
C PRO A 107 -15.84 -12.97 -42.47
N ARG A 108 -15.96 -11.79 -43.10
CA ARG A 108 -14.84 -10.85 -43.28
C ARG A 108 -14.36 -10.25 -41.96
N ASP A 109 -15.23 -10.06 -40.98
CA ASP A 109 -14.94 -9.35 -39.73
C ASP A 109 -14.58 -10.30 -38.58
N ARG A 110 -14.42 -11.60 -38.87
CA ARG A 110 -13.97 -12.60 -37.90
C ARG A 110 -12.49 -12.40 -37.55
N ILE A 111 -12.22 -12.30 -36.25
CA ILE A 111 -10.90 -11.96 -35.69
C ILE A 111 -9.93 -13.16 -35.77
N PHE A 112 -10.46 -14.39 -35.70
CA PHE A 112 -9.68 -15.63 -35.79
C PHE A 112 -9.88 -16.28 -37.16
N LYS A 113 -8.99 -15.98 -38.11
CA LYS A 113 -8.92 -16.68 -39.39
C LYS A 113 -7.66 -17.53 -39.42
N LEU A 114 -7.77 -18.76 -39.95
CA LEU A 114 -6.61 -19.53 -40.37
C LEU A 114 -5.89 -18.69 -41.42
N LYS A 115 -4.62 -18.36 -41.16
CA LYS A 115 -3.74 -17.76 -42.16
C LYS A 115 -3.27 -18.84 -43.13
#